data_AF-A0A1X9LG20-F1
#
_entry.id   AF-A0A1X9LG20-F1
#
_cell.length_a   1.000
_cell.length_b   1.000
_cell.length_c   1.000
_cell.angle_alpha   90.00
_cell.angle_beta   90.00
_cell.angle_gamma   90.00
#
_symmetry.space_group_name_H-M   'P 1'
#
loop_
_entity.id
_entity.type
_entity.pdbx_description
1 polymer ?
#
loop_
_entity_poly.entity_id
_entity_poly.type
_entity_poly.pdbx_seq_one_letter_code
_entity_poly.pdbx_strand_id
1 'polypeptide(L)'
;MLGVELRSTRLATGDGTSVEVEGADPERTVVVQFVLNGGAVRSALRNKVAADLFKLVWVCRCVAVGARPVLCVSATVASFLEGRGWLPSAAADLGVTVFVVADGGDLRELRAGCPAPAGAADVTRP
;
A
#
# COMPACT_ATOMS: atom_id res chain seq x y z
N MET A 1 -4.90 -14.61 6.15
CA MET A 1 -5.23 -14.88 4.73
C MET A 1 -6.17 -13.79 4.21
N LEU A 2 -6.00 -13.30 2.98
CA LEU A 2 -6.81 -12.22 2.37
C LEU A 2 -8.20 -12.69 1.86
N GLY A 3 -8.49 -13.99 1.91
CA GLY A 3 -9.73 -14.58 1.42
C GLY A 3 -9.85 -14.69 -0.10
N VAL A 4 -8.79 -14.33 -0.84
CA VAL A 4 -8.70 -14.43 -2.31
C VAL A 4 -7.38 -15.09 -2.70
N GLU A 5 -7.39 -15.80 -3.83
CA GLU A 5 -6.16 -16.34 -4.43
C GLU A 5 -5.42 -15.20 -5.14
N LEU A 6 -4.13 -15.05 -4.84
CA LEU A 6 -3.29 -14.01 -5.43
C LEU A 6 -2.19 -14.65 -6.26
N ARG A 7 -1.92 -14.08 -7.42
CA ARG A 7 -0.80 -14.47 -8.27
C ARG A 7 0.01 -13.24 -8.66
N SER A 8 1.33 -13.41 -8.73
CA SER A 8 2.18 -12.40 -9.37
C SER A 8 1.66 -12.19 -10.79
N THR A 9 1.36 -10.93 -11.13
CA THR A 9 0.59 -10.60 -12.32
C THR A 9 1.23 -9.42 -13.03
N ARG A 10 1.35 -9.54 -14.36
CA ARG A 10 1.76 -8.45 -15.25
C ARG A 10 0.51 -7.81 -15.84
N LEU A 11 0.30 -6.52 -15.56
CA LEU A 11 -0.86 -5.75 -16.01
C LEU A 11 -0.45 -4.84 -17.17
N ALA A 12 -1.18 -4.89 -18.28
CA ALA A 12 -0.96 -4.00 -19.42
C ALA A 12 -1.54 -2.60 -19.15
N THR A 13 -0.81 -1.56 -19.52
CA THR A 13 -1.13 -0.14 -19.25
C THR A 13 -1.84 0.55 -20.42
N GLY A 14 -2.04 -0.15 -21.55
CA GLY A 14 -2.72 0.36 -22.75
C GLY A 14 -1.84 1.14 -23.72
N ASP A 15 -0.65 1.58 -23.31
CA ASP A 15 0.36 2.28 -24.14
C ASP A 15 1.45 1.35 -24.70
N GLY A 16 1.18 0.04 -24.71
CA GLY A 16 2.16 -0.98 -25.09
C GLY A 16 3.17 -1.32 -23.99
N THR A 17 3.09 -0.68 -22.82
CA THR A 17 3.89 -1.04 -21.64
C THR A 17 3.09 -1.90 -20.66
N SER A 18 3.72 -2.23 -19.54
CA SER A 18 3.15 -3.11 -18.52
C SER A 18 3.80 -2.88 -17.17
N VAL A 19 3.04 -3.12 -16.12
CA VAL A 19 3.52 -3.08 -14.73
C VAL A 19 3.34 -4.44 -14.07
N GLU A 20 4.37 -4.90 -13.36
CA GLU A 20 4.29 -6.11 -12.57
C GLU A 20 3.80 -5.77 -11.16
N VAL A 21 2.82 -6.52 -10.67
CA VAL A 21 2.36 -6.47 -9.28
C VAL A 21 2.65 -7.81 -8.62
N GLU A 22 3.01 -7.78 -7.34
CA GLU A 22 3.42 -9.00 -6.65
C GLU A 22 2.22 -9.92 -6.33
N GLY A 23 1.00 -9.37 -6.34
CA GLY A 23 -0.22 -10.15 -6.29
C GLY A 23 -1.41 -9.43 -6.92
N ALA A 24 -2.23 -10.15 -7.67
CA ALA A 24 -3.60 -9.78 -8.00
C ALA A 24 -4.47 -11.04 -8.03
N ASP A 25 -5.76 -10.87 -7.76
CA ASP A 25 -6.76 -11.93 -7.96
C ASP A 25 -7.14 -12.03 -9.45
N PRO A 26 -7.74 -13.16 -9.90
CA PRO A 26 -8.09 -13.35 -11.31
C PRO A 26 -8.98 -12.22 -11.88
N GLU A 27 -9.91 -11.72 -11.07
CA GLU A 27 -10.84 -10.65 -11.44
C GLU A 27 -10.23 -9.24 -11.28
N ARG A 28 -8.98 -9.15 -10.79
CA ARG A 28 -8.25 -7.90 -10.55
C ARG A 28 -9.02 -6.92 -9.66
N THR A 29 -9.80 -7.44 -8.72
CA THR A 29 -10.49 -6.68 -7.68
C THR A 29 -9.58 -6.30 -6.52
N VAL A 30 -8.43 -6.97 -6.38
CA VAL A 30 -7.41 -6.72 -5.37
C VAL A 30 -6.04 -6.67 -6.03
N VAL A 31 -5.24 -5.67 -5.68
CA VAL A 31 -3.83 -5.57 -6.10
C VAL A 31 -2.95 -5.43 -4.87
N VAL A 32 -1.89 -6.22 -4.80
CA VAL A 32 -1.01 -6.34 -3.64
C VAL A 32 0.42 -5.95 -3.98
N GLN A 33 1.06 -5.22 -3.07
CA GLN A 33 2.51 -5.12 -3.00
C GLN A 33 3.08 -5.69 -1.70
N PHE A 34 4.30 -6.22 -1.73
CA PHE A 34 5.03 -6.74 -0.57
C PHE A 34 6.31 -5.94 -0.27
N VAL A 35 6.43 -5.46 0.97
CA VAL A 35 7.67 -4.90 1.51
C VAL A 35 8.08 -5.71 2.74
N LEU A 36 8.78 -6.81 2.48
CA LEU A 36 9.27 -7.71 3.52
C LEU A 36 10.75 -7.46 3.78
N ASN A 37 11.12 -7.40 5.04
CA ASN A 37 12.52 -7.22 5.45
C ASN A 37 12.87 -8.13 6.61
N GLY A 38 13.85 -9.01 6.39
CA GLY A 38 14.43 -9.91 7.41
C GLY A 38 15.66 -9.35 8.12
N GLY A 39 16.01 -8.07 7.91
CA GLY A 39 17.23 -7.46 8.47
C GLY A 39 17.03 -6.07 9.09
N ALA A 40 18.12 -5.35 9.34
CA ALA A 40 18.05 -4.01 9.93
C ALA A 40 17.28 -3.02 9.04
N VAL A 41 16.41 -2.23 9.66
CA VAL A 41 15.59 -1.21 8.99
C VAL A 41 16.50 -0.07 8.52
N ARG A 42 16.53 0.20 7.21
CA ARG A 42 17.32 1.29 6.59
C ARG A 42 16.43 2.32 5.92
N SER A 43 16.92 3.53 5.70
CA SER A 43 16.20 4.60 4.97
C SER A 43 15.69 4.14 3.59
N ALA A 44 16.46 3.30 2.90
CA ALA A 44 16.06 2.69 1.62
C ALA A 44 14.74 1.91 1.71
N LEU A 45 14.44 1.30 2.86
CA LEU A 45 13.21 0.54 3.07
C LEU A 45 11.99 1.45 3.19
N ARG A 46 12.14 2.61 3.86
CA ARG A 46 11.10 3.64 3.90
C ARG A 46 10.80 4.17 2.49
N ASN A 47 11.83 4.34 1.67
CA ASN A 47 11.67 4.77 0.28
C ASN A 47 10.95 3.70 -0.57
N LYS A 48 11.22 2.40 -0.34
CA LYS A 48 10.46 1.32 -0.98
C LYS A 48 8.98 1.35 -0.60
N VAL A 49 8.65 1.55 0.69
CA VAL A 49 7.25 1.72 1.13
C VAL A 49 6.57 2.87 0.39
N ALA A 50 7.22 4.03 0.32
CA ALA A 50 6.70 5.18 -0.42
C ALA A 50 6.47 4.88 -1.90
N ALA A 51 7.43 4.25 -2.56
CA ALA A 51 7.34 3.88 -3.96
C ALA A 51 6.20 2.88 -4.23
N ASP A 52 6.01 1.91 -3.34
CA ASP A 52 4.95 0.90 -3.49
C ASP A 52 3.57 1.45 -3.20
N LEU A 53 3.42 2.38 -2.24
CA LEU A 53 2.18 3.12 -2.05
C LEU A 53 1.79 3.88 -3.32
N PHE A 54 2.74 4.61 -3.90
CA PHE A 54 2.53 5.31 -5.17
C PHE A 54 2.13 4.33 -6.29
N LYS A 55 2.87 3.23 -6.45
CA LYS A 55 2.61 2.22 -7.47
C LYS A 55 1.22 1.59 -7.31
N LEU A 56 0.83 1.20 -6.09
CA LEU A 56 -0.50 0.63 -5.81
C LEU A 56 -1.61 1.58 -6.20
N VAL A 57 -1.51 2.83 -5.76
CA VAL A 57 -2.53 3.86 -6.03
C VAL A 57 -2.63 4.14 -7.52
N TRP A 58 -1.51 4.29 -8.22
CA TRP A 58 -1.50 4.49 -9.65
C TRP A 58 -2.09 3.28 -10.40
N VAL A 59 -1.69 2.05 -10.06
CA VAL A 59 -2.23 0.83 -10.68
C VAL A 59 -3.74 0.76 -10.49
N CYS A 60 -4.25 0.96 -9.27
CA CYS A 60 -5.68 0.82 -8.98
C CYS A 60 -6.53 1.97 -9.54
N ARG A 61 -5.92 3.12 -9.88
CA ARG A 61 -6.61 4.26 -10.48
C ARG A 61 -6.54 4.29 -12.01
N CYS A 62 -5.48 3.75 -12.59
CA CYS A 62 -5.20 3.92 -14.02
C CYS A 62 -5.18 2.59 -14.80
N VAL A 63 -4.91 1.46 -14.15
CA VAL A 63 -4.68 0.18 -14.82
C VAL A 63 -5.74 -0.86 -14.43
N ALA A 64 -5.84 -1.18 -13.14
CA ALA A 64 -6.87 -2.04 -12.57
C ALA A 64 -7.91 -1.16 -11.86
N VAL A 65 -8.66 -0.40 -12.66
CA VAL A 65 -9.55 0.67 -12.16
C VAL A 65 -10.56 0.10 -11.16
N GLY A 66 -10.54 0.64 -9.94
CA GLY A 66 -11.46 0.24 -8.87
C GLY A 66 -10.99 -0.95 -8.03
N ALA A 67 -9.84 -1.53 -8.35
CA ALA A 67 -9.24 -2.56 -7.51
C ALA A 67 -8.87 -1.98 -6.13
N ARG A 68 -8.96 -2.82 -5.10
CA ARG A 68 -8.51 -2.47 -3.74
C ARG A 68 -6.98 -2.54 -3.66
N PRO A 69 -6.29 -1.43 -3.34
CA PRO A 69 -4.85 -1.43 -3.11
C PRO A 69 -4.52 -2.02 -1.74
N VAL A 70 -3.62 -3.00 -1.70
CA VAL A 70 -3.19 -3.67 -0.47
C VAL A 70 -1.66 -3.66 -0.37
N LEU A 71 -1.13 -3.18 0.75
CA LEU A 71 0.30 -3.24 1.05
C LEU A 71 0.55 -4.23 2.18
N CYS A 72 1.31 -5.28 1.91
CA CYS A 72 1.74 -6.27 2.89
C CYS A 72 3.17 -5.97 3.34
N VAL A 73 3.39 -5.80 4.64
CA VAL A 73 4.69 -5.43 5.21
C VAL A 73 5.13 -6.38 6.31
N SER A 74 6.43 -6.56 6.51
CA SER A 74 6.92 -7.27 7.71
C SER A 74 6.68 -6.43 8.98
N ALA A 75 6.68 -7.07 10.15
CA ALA A 75 6.54 -6.37 11.44
C ALA A 75 7.57 -5.24 11.62
N THR A 76 8.80 -5.45 11.15
CA THR A 76 9.87 -4.43 11.18
C THR A 76 9.54 -3.18 10.35
N VAL A 77 8.88 -3.37 9.21
CA VAL A 77 8.48 -2.29 8.29
C VAL A 77 7.23 -1.57 8.77
N ALA A 78 6.34 -2.26 9.51
CA ALA A 78 5.10 -1.69 10.03
C ALA A 78 5.32 -0.41 10.84
N SER A 79 6.45 -0.28 11.54
CA SER A 79 6.82 0.93 12.30
C SER A 79 6.83 2.23 11.48
N PHE A 80 6.98 2.17 10.15
CA PHE A 80 6.88 3.34 9.27
C PHE A 80 5.45 3.78 8.96
N LEU A 81 4.49 2.89 9.19
CA LEU A 81 3.07 3.02 8.90
C LEU A 81 2.24 3.07 10.19
N GLU A 82 2.90 3.18 11.34
CA GLU A 82 2.29 3.35 12.66
C GLU A 82 2.39 4.81 13.12
N GLY A 83 1.43 5.23 13.94
CA GLY A 83 1.43 6.55 14.57
C GLY A 83 1.18 7.70 13.60
N ARG A 84 1.83 8.84 13.86
CA ARG A 84 1.68 10.08 13.08
C ARG A 84 2.82 10.22 12.08
N GLY A 85 2.49 10.57 10.85
CA GLY A 85 3.46 10.82 9.79
C GLY A 85 2.81 10.83 8.43
N TRP A 86 3.51 11.37 7.44
CA TRP A 86 2.92 11.50 6.11
C TRP A 86 2.62 10.14 5.45
N LEU A 87 3.42 9.09 5.72
CA LEU A 87 3.20 7.74 5.17
C LEU A 87 1.89 7.10 5.64
N PRO A 88 1.64 6.94 6.97
CA PRO A 88 0.37 6.41 7.43
C PRO A 88 -0.83 7.28 7.05
N SER A 89 -0.69 8.60 7.06
CA SER A 89 -1.75 9.51 6.58
C SER A 89 -2.04 9.30 5.10
N ALA A 90 -1.02 9.28 4.25
CA ALA A 90 -1.19 9.06 2.81
C ALA A 90 -1.79 7.69 2.49
N ALA A 91 -1.35 6.62 3.18
CA ALA A 91 -1.93 5.30 3.00
C ALA A 91 -3.44 5.30 3.34
N ALA A 92 -3.84 5.93 4.44
CA ALA A 92 -5.24 6.06 4.83
C ALA A 92 -6.05 6.92 3.84
N ASP A 93 -5.56 8.12 3.51
CA ASP A 93 -6.25 9.08 2.63
C ASP A 93 -6.41 8.54 1.20
N LEU A 94 -5.47 7.71 0.75
CA LEU A 94 -5.50 7.09 -0.58
C LEU A 94 -6.23 5.73 -0.59
N GLY A 95 -6.76 5.28 0.56
CA GLY A 95 -7.53 4.03 0.68
C GLY A 95 -6.70 2.75 0.58
N VAL A 96 -5.39 2.82 0.86
CA VAL A 96 -4.50 1.65 0.86
C VAL A 96 -4.70 0.85 2.14
N THR A 97 -5.14 -0.40 2.01
CA THR A 97 -5.23 -1.33 3.14
C THR A 97 -3.84 -1.88 3.44
N VAL A 98 -3.37 -1.74 4.69
CA VAL A 98 -2.05 -2.23 5.09
C VAL A 98 -2.20 -3.49 5.95
N PHE A 99 -1.50 -4.56 5.60
CA PHE A 99 -1.37 -5.76 6.42
C PHE A 99 0.05 -5.94 6.91
N VAL A 100 0.19 -6.30 8.18
CA VAL A 100 1.43 -6.82 8.75
C VAL A 100 1.44 -8.33 8.58
N VAL A 101 2.48 -8.86 7.94
CA VAL A 101 2.74 -10.29 7.75
C VAL A 101 3.53 -10.80 8.95
N ALA A 102 2.96 -11.76 9.69
CA ALA A 102 3.62 -12.44 10.80
C ALA A 102 4.48 -13.62 10.33
N ASP A 103 5.37 -14.08 11.19
CA ASP A 103 6.19 -15.28 10.96
C ASP A 103 5.26 -16.49 10.88
N GLY A 104 5.03 -17.00 9.66
CA GLY A 104 4.03 -18.04 9.37
C GLY A 104 3.02 -17.67 8.29
N GLY A 105 3.01 -16.41 7.82
CA GLY A 105 2.16 -15.96 6.72
C GLY A 105 0.79 -15.43 7.14
N ASP A 106 0.53 -15.36 8.45
CA ASP A 106 -0.67 -14.72 8.98
C ASP A 106 -0.65 -13.23 8.71
N LEU A 107 -1.84 -12.68 8.43
CA LEU A 107 -2.02 -11.27 8.08
C LEU A 107 -2.83 -10.58 9.16
N ARG A 108 -2.28 -9.51 9.71
CA ARG A 108 -2.99 -8.61 10.64
C ARG A 108 -3.15 -7.25 9.97
N GLU A 109 -4.37 -6.79 9.82
CA GLU A 109 -4.62 -5.44 9.30
C GLU A 109 -4.04 -4.41 10.27
N LEU A 110 -3.26 -3.47 9.74
CA LEU A 110 -2.82 -2.32 10.48
C LEU A 110 -3.95 -1.29 10.44
N ARG A 111 -4.69 -1.17 11.54
CA ARG A 111 -5.70 -0.13 11.67
C ARG A 111 -5.01 1.23 11.62
N ALA A 112 -5.10 1.91 10.49
CA ALA A 112 -4.60 3.26 10.36
C ALA A 112 -5.39 4.16 11.32
N GLY A 113 -4.70 4.75 12.29
CA GLY A 113 -5.25 5.86 13.05
C GLY A 113 -5.16 7.11 12.21
N CYS A 114 -6.19 7.42 11.42
CA CYS A 114 -6.33 8.77 10.88
C CYS A 114 -7.11 9.61 11.91
N PRO A 115 -6.50 10.57 12.63
CA PRO A 115 -7.29 11.65 13.21
C PRO A 115 -7.97 12.38 12.05
N ALA A 116 -9.28 12.62 12.16
CA ALA A 116 -10.03 13.41 11.17
C ALA A 116 -9.22 14.66 10.78
N PRO A 117 -9.22 15.06 9.49
CA PRO A 117 -8.49 16.25 9.07
C PRO A 117 -8.94 17.41 9.96
N ALA A 118 -8.00 18.03 10.67
CA ALA A 118 -8.26 19.30 11.32
C ALA A 118 -8.76 20.22 10.21
N GLY A 119 -9.99 20.75 10.38
CA GLY A 119 -10.70 21.50 9.36
C GLY A 119 -9.76 22.45 8.64
N ALA A 120 -9.81 22.42 7.30
CA ALA A 120 -8.99 23.25 6.44
C ALA A 120 -8.92 24.66 7.04
N ALA A 121 -7.77 24.99 7.64
CA ALA A 121 -7.52 26.34 8.07
C ALA A 121 -7.58 27.17 6.80
N ASP A 122 -8.57 28.05 6.74
CA ASP A 122 -8.74 29.06 5.71
C ASP A 122 -7.40 29.77 5.53
N VAL A 123 -6.66 29.41 4.48
CA VAL A 123 -5.51 30.17 4.02
C VAL A 123 -6.10 31.38 3.32
N THR A 124 -6.57 32.33 4.13
CA THR A 124 -6.74 33.70 3.68
C THR A 124 -5.33 34.24 3.46
N ARG A 125 -4.90 34.24 2.20
CA ARG A 125 -3.66 34.90 1.78
C ARG A 125 -3.76 36.41 2.02
N PRO A 126 -2.70 37.08 2.49
CA PRO A 126 -2.53 38.52 2.27
C PRO A 126 -2.21 38.83 0.80
#